data_AF-A0A2E1KM22-F1
#
_entry.id   AF-A0A2E1KM22-F1
#
_cell.length_a   1.000
_cell.length_b   1.000
_cell.length_c   1.000
_cell.angle_alpha   90.00
_cell.angle_beta   90.00
_cell.angle_gamma   90.00
#
_symmetry.space_group_name_H-M   'P 1'
#
loop_
_entity.id
_entity.type
_entity.pdbx_description
1 polymer ?
#
loop_
_entity_poly.entity_id
_entity_poly.type
_entity_poly.pdbx_seq_one_letter_code
_entity_poly.pdbx_strand_id
1 'polypeptide(L)'
;MSTRAQRAHPGPLFLLRDRTDPRCHRRALIDAHRKHRPNPLTTTLTSLPDSLLALAGDTERRYQVYPLVNGSKRRWIEAPDRELKAAQRWLLDHWLYQLAPTDAAHGFVRGRSIVSNAGHHVGRDWVVTADLSNFFPSIGADRVSQVIAGLDLNANASDAVVRLVTRRRRLPQGAPTSPHLANLVARRLDLRLIGWARRGGWNYTRYADDLTFSGEGNPRTLLLTVERIVQDEGFTLAPGKTHVMPRHQRQLVTGMVVNERVTLPKPRRRLLRAMLHRLQTTGADAVDPGQLQIAQGHLALAHFVDPERFQAECRALADLLRGEASPQADTPNPTVCTPIDKKVD
;
A
#
# COMPACT_ATOMS: atom_id res chain seq x y z
N MET A 1 -48.34 6.46 20.59
CA MET A 1 -48.16 5.90 19.24
C MET A 1 -47.36 6.90 18.42
N SER A 2 -46.51 6.40 17.52
CA SER A 2 -45.75 7.14 16.49
C SER A 2 -44.25 7.43 16.78
N THR A 3 -43.45 6.75 15.95
CA THR A 3 -42.16 7.12 15.32
C THR A 3 -40.92 7.42 16.17
N ARG A 4 -40.16 6.35 16.40
CA ARG A 4 -38.75 6.35 16.81
C ARG A 4 -37.86 6.63 15.59
N ALA A 5 -37.36 7.87 15.45
CA ALA A 5 -36.44 8.25 14.37
C ALA A 5 -35.00 7.79 14.67
N GLN A 6 -34.43 7.07 13.71
CA GLN A 6 -33.04 6.61 13.69
C GLN A 6 -32.09 7.81 13.57
N ARG A 7 -31.12 7.93 14.49
CA ARG A 7 -29.97 8.82 14.35
C ARG A 7 -28.94 8.15 13.45
N ALA A 8 -28.66 8.74 12.30
CA ALA A 8 -27.52 8.38 11.46
C ALA A 8 -26.22 8.95 12.09
N HIS A 9 -25.24 8.07 12.30
CA HIS A 9 -23.89 8.43 12.72
C HIS A 9 -23.09 9.00 11.54
N PRO A 10 -22.46 10.18 11.63
CA PRO A 10 -21.39 10.57 10.72
C PRO A 10 -20.10 9.84 11.13
N GLY A 11 -19.42 9.23 10.14
CA GLY A 11 -18.19 8.48 10.32
C GLY A 11 -17.00 9.34 10.79
N PRO A 12 -15.93 8.73 11.33
CA PRO A 12 -14.87 9.46 12.03
C PRO A 12 -13.92 10.18 11.06
N LEU A 13 -13.88 11.51 11.19
CA LEU A 13 -12.83 12.40 10.72
C LEU A 13 -11.54 12.09 11.52
N PHE A 14 -10.55 11.45 10.90
CA PHE A 14 -9.24 11.23 11.55
C PHE A 14 -8.38 12.50 11.42
N LEU A 15 -8.42 13.34 12.46
CA LEU A 15 -7.56 14.52 12.60
C LEU A 15 -6.11 14.12 12.87
N LEU A 16 -5.22 14.75 12.10
CA LEU A 16 -3.77 14.80 12.26
C LEU A 16 -3.40 15.25 13.69
N ARG A 17 -2.68 14.40 14.44
CA ARG A 17 -1.95 14.83 15.64
C ARG A 17 -0.48 15.02 15.31
N ASP A 18 0.00 16.19 15.71
CA ASP A 18 1.36 16.72 15.59
C ASP A 18 2.41 15.78 16.21
N ARG A 19 3.50 15.51 15.47
CA ARG A 19 4.68 14.73 15.92
C ARG A 19 5.94 15.27 15.24
N THR A 20 6.34 16.48 15.59
CA THR A 20 7.55 17.15 15.11
C THR A 20 8.71 16.97 16.11
N ASP A 21 9.36 15.80 16.12
CA ASP A 21 10.73 15.64 16.69
C ASP A 21 11.54 14.57 15.92
N PRO A 22 12.61 14.95 15.20
CA PRO A 22 13.47 14.03 14.44
C PRO A 22 14.27 13.04 15.30
N ARG A 23 14.53 13.34 16.59
CA ARG A 23 15.22 12.42 17.52
C ARG A 23 14.30 11.29 18.02
N CYS A 24 12.99 11.48 17.91
CA CYS A 24 11.99 10.48 18.24
C CYS A 24 11.91 9.35 17.19
N HIS A 25 12.29 9.60 15.92
CA HIS A 25 12.20 8.57 14.86
C HIS A 25 13.18 7.41 15.02
N ARG A 26 14.41 7.65 15.50
CA ARG A 26 15.39 6.57 15.70
C ARG A 26 15.01 5.67 16.89
N ARG A 27 14.41 6.27 17.92
CA ARG A 27 13.92 5.57 19.12
C ARG A 27 12.56 4.91 18.87
N ALA A 28 11.68 5.52 18.07
CA ALA A 28 10.41 4.95 17.62
C ALA A 28 10.57 3.79 16.62
N LEU A 29 11.64 3.75 15.81
CA LEU A 29 11.98 2.59 14.97
C LEU A 29 12.47 1.40 15.81
N ILE A 30 13.27 1.66 16.84
CA ILE A 30 13.73 0.65 17.82
C ILE A 30 12.56 0.21 18.72
N ASP A 31 11.68 1.12 19.15
CA ASP A 31 10.49 0.83 19.95
C ASP A 31 9.35 0.21 19.13
N ALA A 32 9.28 0.46 17.81
CA ALA A 32 8.39 -0.25 16.89
C ALA A 32 8.83 -1.70 16.67
N HIS A 33 10.15 -1.97 16.69
CA HIS A 33 10.68 -3.33 16.79
C HIS A 33 10.38 -3.97 18.16
N ARG A 34 10.38 -3.18 19.25
CA ARG A 34 10.11 -3.65 20.62
C ARG A 34 8.63 -3.94 20.92
N LYS A 35 7.70 -3.44 20.10
CA LYS A 35 6.25 -3.69 20.20
C LYS A 35 5.78 -4.97 19.49
N HIS A 36 6.70 -5.79 18.97
CA HIS A 36 6.45 -7.20 18.69
C HIS A 36 6.70 -8.04 19.96
N ARG A 37 5.85 -7.85 20.97
CA ARG A 37 5.47 -9.03 21.76
C ARG A 37 4.26 -9.63 21.07
N PRO A 38 4.30 -10.89 20.60
CA PRO A 38 3.08 -11.60 20.27
C PRO A 38 2.14 -11.52 21.48
N ASN A 39 0.85 -11.42 21.24
CA ASN A 39 -0.16 -11.52 22.29
C ASN A 39 0.16 -12.80 23.11
N PRO A 40 0.33 -12.75 24.44
CA PRO A 40 0.79 -13.89 25.25
C PRO A 40 -0.22 -15.04 25.36
N LEU A 41 -1.19 -15.12 24.44
CA LEU A 41 -2.20 -16.16 24.33
C LEU A 41 -2.08 -16.94 23.00
N THR A 42 -0.91 -16.98 22.37
CA THR A 42 -0.67 -17.90 21.25
C THR A 42 -0.65 -19.33 21.78
N THR A 43 -1.84 -19.89 22.02
CA THR A 43 -2.03 -21.34 21.99
C THR A 43 -1.39 -21.79 20.69
N THR A 44 -0.37 -22.64 20.78
CA THR A 44 0.35 -23.21 19.63
C THR A 44 -0.62 -24.14 18.90
N LEU A 45 -1.54 -23.53 18.13
CA LEU A 45 -2.49 -24.23 17.29
C LEU A 45 -1.70 -24.84 16.14
N THR A 46 -1.35 -26.11 16.31
CA THR A 46 -0.73 -26.95 15.27
C THR A 46 -1.77 -27.53 14.30
N SER A 47 -3.06 -27.38 14.65
CA SER A 47 -4.22 -27.79 13.85
C SER A 47 -5.06 -26.61 13.38
N LEU A 48 -5.71 -26.81 12.24
CA LEU A 48 -6.65 -25.87 11.65
C LEU A 48 -8.04 -26.01 12.31
N PRO A 49 -8.78 -24.91 12.56
CA PRO A 49 -10.20 -25.00 12.91
C PRO A 49 -11.01 -25.75 11.85
N ASP A 50 -11.98 -26.58 12.27
CA ASP A 50 -12.79 -27.41 11.37
C ASP A 50 -13.52 -26.60 10.28
N SER A 51 -13.97 -25.39 10.63
CA SER A 51 -14.61 -24.48 9.68
C SER A 51 -13.68 -24.07 8.53
N LEU A 52 -12.40 -23.86 8.83
CA LEU A 52 -11.40 -23.53 7.82
C LEU A 52 -11.01 -24.77 7.00
N LEU A 53 -10.99 -25.95 7.63
CA LEU A 53 -10.70 -27.21 6.93
C LEU A 53 -11.81 -27.54 5.93
N ALA A 54 -13.07 -27.37 6.32
CA ALA A 54 -14.21 -27.49 5.42
C ALA A 54 -14.13 -26.49 4.25
N LEU A 55 -13.74 -25.24 4.54
CA LEU A 55 -13.59 -24.19 3.52
C LEU A 55 -12.49 -24.48 2.49
N ALA A 56 -11.41 -25.16 2.91
CA ALA A 56 -10.35 -25.61 2.01
C ALA A 56 -10.87 -26.56 0.92
N GLY A 57 -11.97 -27.27 1.20
CA GLY A 57 -12.70 -28.16 0.29
C GLY A 57 -13.18 -27.50 -0.99
N ASP A 58 -13.60 -26.22 -0.92
CA ASP A 58 -14.32 -25.52 -2.00
C ASP A 58 -13.68 -24.17 -2.39
N THR A 59 -12.39 -23.99 -2.13
CA THR A 59 -11.72 -22.69 -2.30
C THR A 59 -11.78 -22.16 -3.75
N GLU A 60 -11.68 -23.03 -4.76
CA GLU A 60 -11.62 -22.63 -6.18
C GLU A 60 -12.86 -21.85 -6.66
N ARG A 61 -14.04 -22.19 -6.12
CA ARG A 61 -15.34 -21.60 -6.49
C ARG A 61 -15.60 -20.26 -5.78
N ARG A 62 -14.75 -19.91 -4.81
CA ARG A 62 -14.93 -18.76 -3.91
C ARG A 62 -14.14 -17.53 -4.35
N TYR A 63 -13.83 -17.45 -5.64
CA TYR A 63 -13.16 -16.30 -6.25
C TYR A 63 -14.02 -15.67 -7.33
N GLN A 64 -14.26 -14.37 -7.20
CA GLN A 64 -14.79 -13.55 -8.27
C GLN A 64 -13.64 -13.06 -9.15
N VAL A 65 -13.76 -13.31 -10.46
CA VAL A 65 -12.75 -12.90 -11.45
C VAL A 65 -13.26 -11.74 -12.26
N TYR A 66 -12.52 -10.63 -12.30
CA TYR A 66 -12.88 -9.47 -13.09
C TYR A 66 -11.64 -8.74 -13.64
N PRO A 67 -11.75 -8.07 -14.79
CA PRO A 67 -10.65 -7.31 -15.35
C PRO A 67 -10.59 -5.90 -14.73
N LEU A 68 -9.39 -5.47 -14.34
CA LEU A 68 -9.06 -4.06 -14.23
C LEU A 68 -8.49 -3.59 -15.57
N VAL A 69 -9.12 -2.57 -16.14
CA VAL A 69 -8.71 -1.97 -17.41
C VAL A 69 -7.88 -0.72 -17.12
N ASN A 70 -6.67 -0.66 -17.65
CA ASN A 70 -5.82 0.53 -17.60
C ASN A 70 -5.30 0.84 -19.01
N GLY A 71 -5.92 1.83 -19.65
CA GLY A 71 -5.75 2.05 -21.09
C GLY A 71 -6.14 0.81 -21.89
N SER A 72 -5.24 0.31 -22.74
CA SER A 72 -5.45 -0.90 -23.54
C SER A 72 -5.13 -2.21 -22.80
N LYS A 73 -4.49 -2.15 -21.62
CA LYS A 73 -4.05 -3.35 -20.89
C LYS A 73 -5.14 -3.82 -19.92
N ARG A 74 -5.36 -5.13 -19.89
CA ARG A 74 -6.25 -5.80 -18.92
C ARG A 74 -5.41 -6.53 -17.88
N ARG A 75 -5.75 -6.35 -16.61
CA ARG A 75 -5.22 -7.14 -15.48
C ARG A 75 -6.38 -7.90 -14.85
N TRP A 76 -6.34 -9.22 -14.90
CA TRP A 76 -7.33 -10.05 -14.24
C TRP A 76 -7.08 -10.09 -12.73
N ILE A 77 -8.11 -9.75 -11.96
CA ILE A 77 -8.13 -9.85 -10.50
C ILE A 77 -8.94 -11.08 -10.11
N GLU A 78 -8.40 -11.87 -9.20
CA GLU A 78 -9.01 -13.05 -8.59
C GLU A 78 -9.30 -12.70 -7.12
N ALA A 79 -10.45 -12.06 -6.88
CA ALA A 79 -10.85 -11.58 -5.57
C ALA A 79 -11.61 -12.67 -4.79
N PRO A 80 -11.16 -13.08 -3.59
CA PRO A 80 -11.91 -14.03 -2.78
C PRO A 80 -13.23 -13.42 -2.30
N ASP A 81 -14.25 -14.27 -2.12
CA ASP A 81 -15.50 -13.92 -1.48
C ASP A 81 -15.30 -13.49 -0.01
N ARG A 82 -16.37 -13.04 0.64
CA ARG A 82 -16.30 -12.54 2.02
C ARG A 82 -15.77 -13.59 3.02
N GLU A 83 -16.17 -14.84 2.86
CA GLU A 83 -15.87 -15.93 3.79
C GLU A 83 -14.41 -16.36 3.64
N LEU A 84 -13.97 -16.62 2.41
CA LEU A 84 -12.58 -16.95 2.12
C LEU A 84 -11.63 -15.82 2.47
N LYS A 85 -12.02 -14.57 2.22
CA LYS A 85 -11.23 -13.40 2.63
C LYS A 85 -11.08 -13.29 4.14
N ALA A 86 -12.11 -13.65 4.91
CA ALA A 86 -12.05 -13.66 6.36
C ALA A 86 -11.11 -14.77 6.86
N ALA A 87 -11.21 -15.98 6.31
CA ALA A 87 -10.30 -17.08 6.59
C ALA A 87 -8.84 -16.71 6.28
N GLN A 88 -8.57 -16.14 5.11
CA GLN A 88 -7.22 -15.73 4.72
C GLN A 88 -6.65 -14.62 5.62
N ARG A 89 -7.49 -13.69 6.11
CA ARG A 89 -7.06 -12.72 7.14
C ARG A 89 -6.76 -13.37 8.47
N TRP A 90 -7.59 -14.33 8.89
CA TRP A 90 -7.33 -15.10 10.10
C TRP A 90 -5.97 -15.81 10.02
N LEU A 91 -5.67 -16.45 8.89
CA LEU A 91 -4.37 -17.10 8.64
C LEU A 91 -3.20 -16.11 8.70
N LEU A 92 -3.37 -14.89 8.18
CA LEU A 92 -2.35 -13.85 8.27
C LEU A 92 -2.03 -13.50 9.72
N ASP A 93 -3.07 -13.20 10.50
CA ASP A 93 -2.92 -12.70 11.87
C ASP A 93 -2.43 -13.76 12.84
N HIS A 94 -2.83 -15.03 12.63
CA HIS A 94 -2.51 -16.12 13.55
C HIS A 94 -1.21 -16.83 13.19
N TRP A 95 -0.83 -16.93 11.91
CA TRP A 95 0.34 -17.72 11.49
C TRP A 95 1.30 -16.96 10.57
N LEU A 96 0.83 -16.42 9.44
CA LEU A 96 1.75 -15.99 8.39
C LEU A 96 2.58 -14.76 8.76
N TYR A 97 2.05 -13.83 9.56
CA TYR A 97 2.81 -12.66 10.03
C TYR A 97 3.89 -13.00 11.06
N GLN A 98 3.91 -14.22 11.59
CA GLN A 98 5.04 -14.69 12.41
C GLN A 98 6.31 -14.89 11.56
N LEU A 99 6.14 -15.13 10.25
CA LEU A 99 7.24 -15.25 9.30
C LEU A 99 7.57 -13.87 8.74
N ALA A 100 8.83 -13.44 8.92
CA ALA A 100 9.29 -12.14 8.45
C ALA A 100 9.87 -12.20 7.02
N PRO A 101 9.49 -11.27 6.13
CA PRO A 101 10.18 -11.08 4.86
C PRO A 101 11.57 -10.45 5.08
N THR A 102 12.38 -10.33 4.03
CA THR A 102 13.68 -9.68 4.14
C THR A 102 13.58 -8.17 4.39
N ASP A 103 14.66 -7.58 4.89
CA ASP A 103 14.76 -6.14 5.03
C ASP A 103 14.80 -5.37 3.70
N ALA A 104 15.13 -6.05 2.61
CA ALA A 104 15.07 -5.46 1.27
C ALA A 104 13.63 -5.35 0.73
N ALA A 105 12.65 -6.06 1.29
CA ALA A 105 11.27 -6.05 0.78
C ALA A 105 10.47 -4.84 1.31
N HIS A 106 10.19 -3.84 0.49
CA HIS A 106 9.37 -2.67 0.87
C HIS A 106 7.90 -2.80 0.46
N GLY A 107 7.62 -3.53 -0.63
CA GLY A 107 6.25 -3.75 -1.10
C GLY A 107 5.49 -4.65 -0.13
N PHE A 108 4.26 -4.26 0.21
CA PHE A 108 3.37 -5.03 1.10
C PHE A 108 3.89 -5.27 2.52
N VAL A 109 4.89 -4.52 2.95
CA VAL A 109 5.43 -4.62 4.32
C VAL A 109 4.92 -3.45 5.14
N ARG A 110 4.37 -3.74 6.33
CA ARG A 110 3.85 -2.73 7.24
C ARG A 110 4.96 -1.75 7.64
N GLY A 111 4.65 -0.45 7.60
CA GLY A 111 5.61 0.61 7.90
C GLY A 111 6.60 0.91 6.78
N ARG A 112 6.58 0.14 5.68
CA ARG A 112 7.31 0.45 4.45
C ARG A 112 6.34 1.01 3.40
N SER A 113 6.91 1.76 2.47
CA SER A 113 6.19 2.55 1.48
C SER A 113 7.08 2.82 0.26
N ILE A 114 6.48 3.35 -0.80
CA ILE A 114 7.21 3.86 -1.98
C ILE A 114 8.26 4.92 -1.60
N VAL A 115 8.01 5.73 -0.56
CA VAL A 115 8.96 6.74 -0.07
C VAL A 115 10.12 6.07 0.65
N SER A 116 9.84 5.12 1.55
CA SER A 116 10.91 4.39 2.25
C SER A 116 11.79 3.62 1.27
N ASN A 117 11.20 3.04 0.22
CA ASN A 117 11.92 2.31 -0.83
C ASN A 117 12.85 3.25 -1.61
N ALA A 118 12.28 4.33 -2.15
CA ALA A 118 13.03 5.35 -2.89
C ALA A 118 14.18 5.97 -2.07
N GLY A 119 14.00 6.11 -0.76
CA GLY A 119 15.01 6.65 0.15
C GLY A 119 16.35 5.93 0.12
N HIS A 120 16.37 4.61 -0.11
CA HIS A 120 17.61 3.82 -0.19
C HIS A 120 18.48 4.14 -1.41
N HIS A 121 17.91 4.80 -2.42
CA HIS A 121 18.54 5.02 -3.71
C HIS A 121 18.86 6.49 -3.99
N VAL A 122 18.69 7.35 -2.99
CA VAL A 122 18.92 8.79 -3.13
C VAL A 122 20.39 9.10 -3.41
N GLY A 123 20.64 10.00 -4.37
CA GLY A 123 21.97 10.60 -4.58
C GLY A 123 23.00 9.68 -5.24
N ARG A 124 22.57 8.57 -5.86
CA ARG A 124 23.48 7.55 -6.40
C ARG A 124 23.84 7.80 -7.86
N ASP A 125 25.02 7.35 -8.26
CA ASP A 125 25.52 7.56 -9.62
C ASP A 125 24.72 6.79 -10.68
N TRP A 126 24.30 5.57 -10.33
CA TRP A 126 23.40 4.76 -11.11
C TRP A 126 22.20 4.31 -10.28
N VAL A 127 21.03 4.29 -10.92
CA VAL A 127 19.85 3.57 -10.46
C VAL A 127 19.42 2.62 -11.56
N VAL A 128 19.23 1.35 -11.23
CA VAL A 128 18.77 0.31 -12.14
C VAL A 128 17.50 -0.31 -11.57
N THR A 129 16.41 -0.26 -12.32
CA THR A 129 15.16 -0.94 -11.96
C THR A 129 14.90 -2.08 -12.91
N ALA A 130 14.35 -3.18 -12.42
CA ALA A 130 13.92 -4.32 -13.22
C ALA A 130 12.65 -4.92 -12.59
N ASP A 131 11.70 -5.35 -13.41
CA ASP A 131 10.39 -5.83 -12.97
C ASP A 131 10.29 -7.35 -13.18
N LEU A 132 9.71 -8.07 -12.23
CA LEU A 132 9.45 -9.51 -12.35
C LEU A 132 8.18 -9.77 -13.15
N SER A 133 8.28 -10.58 -14.21
CA SER A 133 7.14 -10.99 -15.03
C SER A 133 6.15 -11.82 -14.22
N ASN A 134 4.86 -11.46 -14.28
CA ASN A 134 3.77 -12.23 -13.69
C ASN A 134 4.05 -12.67 -12.24
N PHE A 135 4.53 -11.75 -11.40
CA PHE A 135 5.07 -12.07 -10.08
C PHE A 135 4.17 -12.99 -9.24
N PHE A 136 2.92 -12.60 -8.96
CA PHE A 136 2.00 -13.49 -8.22
C PHE A 136 1.69 -14.79 -8.98
N PRO A 137 1.27 -14.77 -10.26
CA PRO A 137 0.97 -16.01 -10.95
C PRO A 137 2.15 -16.97 -11.15
N SER A 138 3.38 -16.46 -11.12
CA SER A 138 4.62 -17.27 -11.20
C SER A 138 4.92 -18.05 -9.92
N ILE A 139 4.27 -17.71 -8.80
CA ILE A 139 4.47 -18.36 -7.51
C ILE A 139 3.47 -19.51 -7.37
N GLY A 140 3.96 -20.72 -7.60
CA GLY A 140 3.19 -21.96 -7.50
C GLY A 140 2.96 -22.45 -6.06
N ALA A 141 1.95 -23.30 -5.89
CA ALA A 141 1.56 -23.88 -4.61
C ALA A 141 2.69 -24.65 -3.91
N ASP A 142 3.60 -25.26 -4.67
CA ASP A 142 4.73 -26.00 -4.10
C ASP A 142 5.73 -25.07 -3.40
N ARG A 143 5.97 -23.87 -3.95
CA ARG A 143 6.78 -22.83 -3.31
C ARG A 143 6.09 -22.24 -2.08
N VAL A 144 4.77 -22.11 -2.14
CA VAL A 144 3.97 -21.69 -0.98
C VAL A 144 4.04 -22.76 0.12
N SER A 145 3.91 -24.04 -0.24
CA SER A 145 4.02 -25.17 0.69
C SER A 145 5.37 -25.17 1.43
N GLN A 146 6.48 -24.87 0.75
CA GLN A 146 7.80 -24.70 1.39
C GLN A 146 7.83 -23.59 2.44
N VAL A 147 7.10 -22.49 2.22
CA VAL A 147 6.95 -21.41 3.23
C VAL A 147 6.09 -21.89 4.39
N ILE A 148 4.98 -22.58 4.12
CA ILE A 148 4.07 -23.12 5.14
C ILE A 148 4.77 -24.20 5.99
N ALA A 149 5.67 -24.99 5.43
CA ALA A 149 6.49 -25.95 6.16
C ALA A 149 7.44 -25.31 7.19
N GLY A 150 7.64 -23.98 7.11
CA GLY A 150 8.33 -23.22 8.16
C GLY A 150 7.45 -22.91 9.38
N LEU A 151 6.17 -23.28 9.35
CA LEU A 151 5.24 -23.20 10.47
C LEU A 151 5.15 -24.57 11.16
N ASP A 152 4.86 -24.55 12.46
CA ASP A 152 4.63 -25.77 13.25
C ASP A 152 3.18 -26.27 13.05
N LEU A 153 2.88 -26.78 11.85
CA LEU A 153 1.56 -27.30 11.46
C LEU A 153 1.65 -28.78 11.13
N ASN A 154 0.61 -29.54 11.48
CA ASN A 154 0.50 -30.91 11.00
C ASN A 154 0.25 -30.97 9.47
N ALA A 155 0.44 -32.15 8.87
CA ALA A 155 0.35 -32.31 7.42
C ALA A 155 -1.01 -31.91 6.83
N ASN A 156 -2.10 -32.27 7.50
CA ASN A 156 -3.46 -31.93 7.06
C ASN A 156 -3.71 -30.41 7.11
N ALA A 157 -3.31 -29.75 8.19
CA ALA A 157 -3.41 -28.30 8.33
C ALA A 157 -2.55 -27.60 7.27
N SER A 158 -1.33 -28.08 7.02
CA SER A 158 -0.44 -27.53 6.00
C SER A 158 -1.05 -27.57 4.60
N ASP A 159 -1.60 -28.72 4.19
CA ASP A 159 -2.29 -28.86 2.89
C ASP A 159 -3.51 -27.92 2.80
N ALA A 160 -4.34 -27.90 3.84
CA ALA A 160 -5.51 -27.03 3.89
C ALA A 160 -5.14 -25.54 3.78
N VAL A 161 -4.08 -25.09 4.47
CA VAL A 161 -3.57 -23.71 4.35
C VAL A 161 -3.17 -23.41 2.91
N VAL A 162 -2.38 -24.29 2.28
CA VAL A 162 -1.93 -24.11 0.89
C VAL A 162 -3.13 -23.98 -0.05
N ARG A 163 -4.17 -24.82 0.13
CA ARG A 163 -5.41 -24.74 -0.65
C ARG A 163 -6.17 -23.44 -0.41
N LEU A 164 -6.27 -22.97 0.84
CA LEU A 164 -6.97 -21.73 1.19
C LEU A 164 -6.29 -20.48 0.61
N VAL A 165 -4.96 -20.48 0.48
CA VAL A 165 -4.20 -19.29 0.06
C VAL A 165 -3.77 -19.31 -1.41
N THR A 166 -3.99 -20.41 -2.12
CA THR A 166 -3.71 -20.53 -3.55
C THR A 166 -5.00 -20.73 -4.34
N ARG A 167 -4.91 -20.46 -5.64
CA ARG A 167 -5.98 -20.73 -6.60
C ARG A 167 -5.34 -21.25 -7.88
N ARG A 168 -5.87 -22.33 -8.46
CA ARG A 168 -5.28 -23.01 -9.62
C ARG A 168 -3.78 -23.26 -9.42
N ARG A 169 -3.44 -23.72 -8.21
CA ARG A 169 -2.06 -23.99 -7.74
C ARG A 169 -1.07 -22.82 -7.83
N ARG A 170 -1.52 -21.57 -7.75
CA ARG A 170 -0.66 -20.37 -7.71
C ARG A 170 -1.22 -19.30 -6.78
N LEU A 171 -0.43 -18.27 -6.47
CA LEU A 171 -0.94 -17.12 -5.72
C LEU A 171 -1.93 -16.30 -6.58
N PRO A 172 -3.18 -16.10 -6.13
CA PRO A 172 -4.16 -15.29 -6.84
C PRO A 172 -3.87 -13.80 -6.67
N GLN A 173 -4.12 -13.02 -7.71
CA GLN A 173 -4.05 -11.55 -7.66
C GLN A 173 -5.35 -10.99 -7.06
N GLY A 174 -5.41 -10.80 -5.75
CA GLY A 174 -6.59 -10.26 -5.08
C GLY A 174 -6.84 -10.82 -3.68
N ALA A 175 -6.25 -11.96 -3.35
CA ALA A 175 -6.30 -12.50 -2.00
C ALA A 175 -5.44 -11.67 -1.03
N PRO A 176 -5.91 -11.41 0.21
CA PRO A 176 -5.17 -10.68 1.23
C PRO A 176 -3.85 -11.38 1.63
N THR A 177 -3.74 -12.70 1.51
CA THR A 177 -2.54 -13.47 1.86
C THR A 177 -1.43 -13.38 0.82
N SER A 178 -1.79 -13.27 -0.47
CA SER A 178 -0.82 -13.29 -1.59
C SER A 178 0.32 -12.27 -1.44
N PRO A 179 0.09 -11.00 -1.05
CA PRO A 179 1.15 -10.02 -0.88
C PRO A 179 2.27 -10.43 0.09
N HIS A 180 1.90 -10.94 1.27
CA HIS A 180 2.86 -11.36 2.28
C HIS A 180 3.55 -12.66 1.89
N LEU A 181 2.78 -13.65 1.42
CA LEU A 181 3.34 -14.92 0.92
C LEU A 181 4.32 -14.72 -0.24
N ALA A 182 4.04 -13.79 -1.16
CA ALA A 182 4.94 -13.48 -2.25
C ALA A 182 6.29 -12.94 -1.76
N ASN A 183 6.29 -12.12 -0.71
CA ASN A 183 7.52 -11.68 -0.08
C ASN A 183 8.28 -12.82 0.62
N LEU A 184 7.57 -13.73 1.29
CA LEU A 184 8.20 -14.89 1.94
C LEU A 184 8.83 -15.83 0.91
N VAL A 185 8.14 -16.10 -0.21
CA VAL A 185 8.67 -16.92 -1.30
C VAL A 185 9.89 -16.26 -1.98
N ALA A 186 9.87 -14.94 -2.14
CA ALA A 186 10.99 -14.19 -2.70
C ALA A 186 12.18 -14.01 -1.74
N ARG A 187 12.11 -14.51 -0.49
CA ARG A 187 13.16 -14.33 0.51
C ARG A 187 14.54 -14.83 0.05
N ARG A 188 14.60 -15.99 -0.61
CA ARG A 188 15.86 -16.56 -1.10
C ARG A 188 16.47 -15.73 -2.25
N LEU A 189 15.62 -15.26 -3.17
CA LEU A 189 15.98 -14.29 -4.21
C LEU A 189 16.59 -13.04 -3.58
N ASP A 190 15.89 -12.43 -2.63
CA ASP A 190 16.35 -11.22 -1.96
C ASP A 190 17.70 -11.43 -1.29
N LEU A 191 17.90 -12.52 -0.54
CA LEU A 191 19.16 -12.80 0.15
C LEU A 191 20.35 -12.93 -0.81
N ARG A 192 20.16 -13.58 -1.96
CA ARG A 192 21.21 -13.69 -3.00
C ARG A 192 21.53 -12.34 -3.61
N LEU A 193 20.50 -11.55 -3.94
CA LEU A 193 20.67 -10.21 -4.51
C LEU A 193 21.32 -9.25 -3.52
N ILE A 194 20.92 -9.27 -2.24
CA ILE A 194 21.57 -8.52 -1.15
C ILE A 194 23.05 -8.90 -1.06
N GLY A 195 23.35 -10.20 -1.00
CA GLY A 195 24.72 -10.69 -0.86
C GLY A 195 25.62 -10.30 -2.02
N TRP A 196 25.10 -10.35 -3.25
CA TRP A 196 25.83 -9.91 -4.43
C TRP A 196 25.99 -8.38 -4.47
N ALA A 197 24.90 -7.64 -4.25
CA ALA A 197 24.86 -6.18 -4.31
C ALA A 197 25.86 -5.56 -3.32
N ARG A 198 25.88 -6.05 -2.07
CA ARG A 198 26.82 -5.59 -1.04
C ARG A 198 28.28 -5.74 -1.45
N ARG A 199 28.66 -6.86 -2.09
CA ARG A 199 30.03 -7.08 -2.56
C ARG A 199 30.42 -6.16 -3.71
N GLY A 200 29.45 -5.77 -4.53
CA GLY A 200 29.66 -4.92 -5.71
C GLY A 200 29.46 -3.42 -5.48
N GLY A 201 29.27 -2.97 -4.23
CA GLY A 201 29.00 -1.56 -3.93
C GLY A 201 27.60 -1.08 -4.36
N TRP A 202 26.63 -1.99 -4.44
CA TRP A 202 25.25 -1.71 -4.78
C TRP A 202 24.34 -1.79 -3.56
N ASN A 203 23.38 -0.87 -3.47
CA ASN A 203 22.18 -1.00 -2.67
C ASN A 203 21.14 -1.79 -3.44
N TYR A 204 20.33 -2.58 -2.74
CA TYR A 204 19.23 -3.33 -3.31
C TYR A 204 17.99 -3.24 -2.41
N THR A 205 16.84 -3.00 -3.04
CA THR A 205 15.53 -3.16 -2.43
C THR A 205 14.55 -3.75 -3.46
N ARG A 206 13.41 -4.24 -2.97
CA ARG A 206 12.32 -4.76 -3.80
C ARG A 206 10.97 -4.19 -3.34
N TYR A 207 10.22 -3.62 -4.27
CA TYR A 207 8.84 -3.20 -4.05
C TYR A 207 7.90 -4.09 -4.86
N ALA A 208 7.34 -5.11 -4.21
CA ALA A 208 6.55 -6.16 -4.87
C ALA A 208 7.39 -6.88 -5.94
N ASP A 209 7.07 -6.69 -7.22
CA ASP A 209 7.74 -7.19 -8.41
C ASP A 209 8.89 -6.29 -8.91
N ASP A 210 8.96 -5.04 -8.46
CA ASP A 210 9.98 -4.07 -8.85
C ASP A 210 11.27 -4.25 -8.02
N LEU A 211 12.35 -4.69 -8.68
CA LEU A 211 13.70 -4.77 -8.14
C LEU A 211 14.41 -3.46 -8.39
N THR A 212 14.98 -2.83 -7.36
CA THR A 212 15.75 -1.59 -7.50
C THR A 212 17.16 -1.78 -6.98
N PHE A 213 18.13 -1.38 -7.80
CA PHE A 213 19.55 -1.34 -7.47
C PHE A 213 20.07 0.08 -7.62
N SER A 214 21.01 0.50 -6.78
CA SER A 214 21.72 1.77 -6.98
C SER A 214 23.13 1.75 -6.43
N GLY A 215 24.04 2.49 -7.04
CA GLY A 215 25.46 2.44 -6.69
C GLY A 215 26.35 3.07 -7.75
N GLU A 216 27.64 2.74 -7.70
CA GLU A 216 28.69 3.33 -8.54
C GLU A 216 29.30 2.30 -9.52
N GLY A 217 28.87 1.04 -9.44
CA GLY A 217 29.40 -0.05 -10.27
C GLY A 217 28.91 -0.03 -11.73
N ASN A 218 29.31 -1.05 -12.50
CA ASN A 218 28.89 -1.21 -13.90
C ASN A 218 27.46 -1.80 -14.02
N PRO A 219 26.47 -1.06 -14.56
CA PRO A 219 25.11 -1.55 -14.72
C PRO A 219 24.97 -2.79 -15.61
N ARG A 220 25.85 -2.99 -16.60
CA ARG A 220 25.78 -4.15 -17.51
C ARG A 220 26.09 -5.44 -16.75
N THR A 221 27.15 -5.45 -15.96
CA THR A 221 27.53 -6.58 -15.12
C THR A 221 26.45 -6.88 -14.07
N LEU A 222 25.83 -5.83 -13.54
CA LEU A 222 24.67 -5.96 -12.65
C LEU A 222 23.52 -6.70 -13.34
N LEU A 223 23.09 -6.24 -14.51
CA LEU A 223 21.96 -6.84 -15.21
C LEU A 223 22.17 -8.32 -15.55
N LEU A 224 23.36 -8.69 -16.05
CA LEU A 224 23.69 -10.09 -16.34
C LEU A 224 23.61 -10.98 -15.09
N THR A 225 24.08 -10.47 -13.96
CA THR A 225 24.08 -11.23 -12.71
C THR A 225 22.68 -11.31 -12.09
N VAL A 226 21.93 -10.20 -12.12
CA VAL A 226 20.55 -10.14 -11.64
C VAL A 226 19.67 -11.09 -12.46
N GLU A 227 19.79 -11.08 -13.78
CA GLU A 227 19.04 -11.99 -14.65
C GLU A 227 19.31 -13.46 -14.30
N ARG A 228 20.58 -13.85 -14.14
CA ARG A 228 20.96 -15.20 -13.72
C ARG A 228 20.37 -15.58 -12.35
N ILE A 229 20.52 -14.71 -11.34
CA ILE A 229 20.00 -14.97 -9.99
C ILE A 229 18.46 -15.09 -10.02
N VAL A 230 17.79 -14.23 -10.77
CA VAL A 230 16.32 -14.24 -10.93
C VAL A 230 15.86 -15.56 -11.56
N GLN A 231 16.54 -16.01 -12.63
CA GLN A 231 16.25 -17.28 -13.29
C GLN A 231 16.49 -18.48 -12.37
N ASP A 232 17.63 -18.52 -11.67
CA ASP A 232 17.97 -19.59 -10.73
C ASP A 232 16.95 -19.71 -9.58
N GLU A 233 16.28 -18.62 -9.22
CA GLU A 233 15.27 -18.56 -8.15
C GLU A 233 13.83 -18.73 -8.68
N GLY A 234 13.69 -19.17 -9.93
CA GLY A 234 12.42 -19.54 -10.55
C GLY A 234 11.54 -18.34 -10.92
N PHE A 235 12.14 -17.18 -11.18
CA PHE A 235 11.47 -15.99 -11.66
C PHE A 235 12.03 -15.57 -13.02
N THR A 236 11.36 -14.63 -13.69
CA THR A 236 11.82 -14.06 -14.96
C THR A 236 11.68 -12.55 -14.95
N LEU A 237 12.61 -11.85 -15.59
CA LEU A 237 12.50 -10.40 -15.78
C LEU A 237 11.46 -10.08 -16.86
N ALA A 238 10.78 -8.95 -16.70
CA ALA A 238 9.82 -8.42 -17.66
C ALA A 238 10.54 -7.74 -18.82
N PRO A 239 10.30 -8.19 -20.07
CA PRO A 239 10.91 -7.59 -21.25
C PRO A 239 10.56 -6.10 -21.34
N GLY A 240 11.57 -5.27 -21.61
CA GLY A 240 11.39 -3.83 -21.82
C GLY A 240 11.02 -3.02 -20.57
N LYS A 241 11.01 -3.64 -19.38
CA LYS A 241 10.76 -2.95 -18.10
C LYS A 241 12.03 -2.74 -17.26
N THR A 242 13.19 -3.01 -17.84
CA THR A 242 14.47 -2.68 -17.22
C THR A 242 14.86 -1.26 -17.57
N HIS A 243 15.19 -0.44 -16.57
CA HIS A 243 15.63 0.94 -16.77
C HIS A 243 16.97 1.15 -16.09
N VAL A 244 17.94 1.67 -16.84
CA VAL A 244 19.27 2.05 -16.34
C VAL A 244 19.37 3.56 -16.40
N MET A 245 19.52 4.21 -15.25
CA MET A 245 19.41 5.65 -15.10
C MET A 245 20.69 6.23 -14.48
N PRO A 246 21.55 6.90 -15.27
CA PRO A 246 22.70 7.62 -14.74
C PRO A 246 22.27 8.89 -14.01
N ARG A 247 23.15 9.40 -13.14
CA ARG A 247 22.89 10.57 -12.29
C ARG A 247 22.49 11.85 -13.02
N HIS A 248 23.03 12.08 -14.21
CA HIS A 248 22.70 13.26 -15.02
C HIS A 248 21.31 13.17 -15.66
N GLN A 249 20.67 12.00 -15.62
CA GLN A 249 19.29 11.78 -16.05
C GLN A 249 18.36 11.68 -14.85
N ARG A 250 17.06 11.80 -15.09
CA ARG A 250 16.07 11.61 -14.03
C ARG A 250 16.05 10.15 -13.59
N GLN A 251 16.46 9.91 -12.35
CA GLN A 251 16.40 8.60 -11.70
C GLN A 251 15.05 8.43 -11.01
N LEU A 252 14.33 7.36 -11.32
CA LEU A 252 13.01 7.07 -10.78
C LEU A 252 13.02 5.75 -10.01
N VAL A 253 12.45 5.76 -8.81
CA VAL A 253 12.19 4.55 -8.01
C VAL A 253 10.76 4.60 -7.50
N THR A 254 9.95 3.58 -7.79
CA THR A 254 8.52 3.53 -7.41
C THR A 254 7.73 4.81 -7.75
N GLY A 255 8.09 5.44 -8.89
CA GLY A 255 7.47 6.68 -9.36
C GLY A 255 7.93 7.96 -8.67
N MET A 256 8.96 7.90 -7.82
CA MET A 256 9.59 9.06 -7.16
C MET A 256 10.94 9.37 -7.79
N VAL A 257 11.28 10.65 -7.89
CA VAL A 257 12.63 11.10 -8.30
C VAL A 257 13.57 10.95 -7.11
N VAL A 258 14.77 10.40 -7.34
CA VAL A 258 15.76 10.11 -6.27
C VAL A 258 17.13 10.76 -6.48
N ASN A 259 17.32 11.60 -7.50
CA ASN A 259 18.63 12.19 -7.82
C ASN A 259 19.33 12.90 -6.65
N GLU A 260 18.58 13.59 -5.77
CA GLU A 260 19.13 14.36 -4.64
C GLU A 260 18.36 14.09 -3.34
N ARG A 261 17.04 13.95 -3.45
CA ARG A 261 16.10 13.59 -2.38
C ARG A 261 14.86 12.98 -3.00
N VAL A 262 14.08 12.24 -2.21
CA VAL A 262 12.82 11.66 -2.66
C VAL A 262 11.83 12.79 -2.96
N THR A 263 11.43 12.93 -4.23
CA THR A 263 10.46 13.96 -4.63
C THR A 263 9.49 13.47 -5.71
N LEU A 264 8.32 14.10 -5.79
CA LEU A 264 7.39 13.84 -6.89
C LEU A 264 7.98 14.33 -8.23
N PRO A 265 7.80 13.59 -9.34
CA PRO A 265 8.16 14.04 -10.68
C PRO A 265 7.53 15.39 -11.05
N LYS A 266 8.26 16.24 -11.79
CA LYS A 266 7.81 17.56 -12.26
C LYS A 266 6.43 17.53 -12.94
N PRO A 267 6.09 16.55 -13.83
CA PRO A 267 4.75 16.47 -14.42
C PRO A 267 3.64 16.30 -13.39
N ARG A 268 3.81 15.42 -12.38
CA ARG A 268 2.83 15.23 -11.30
C ARG A 268 2.66 16.50 -10.47
N ARG A 269 3.75 17.21 -10.14
CA ARG A 269 3.68 18.49 -9.41
C ARG A 269 3.02 19.61 -10.23
N ARG A 270 3.13 19.58 -11.56
CA ARG A 270 2.42 20.54 -12.44
C ARG A 270 0.93 20.22 -12.51
N LEU A 271 0.57 18.94 -12.64
CA LEU A 271 -0.82 18.50 -12.62
C LEU A 271 -1.52 18.88 -11.31
N LEU A 272 -0.89 18.60 -10.16
CA LEU A 272 -1.42 18.98 -8.85
C LEU A 272 -1.65 20.49 -8.76
N ARG A 273 -0.68 21.31 -9.18
CA ARG A 273 -0.85 22.78 -9.18
C ARG A 273 -2.01 23.23 -10.06
N ALA A 274 -2.21 22.63 -11.24
CA ALA A 274 -3.34 22.95 -12.09
C ALA A 274 -4.68 22.57 -11.44
N MET A 275 -4.76 21.41 -10.78
CA MET A 275 -5.96 20.98 -10.04
C MET A 275 -6.29 21.94 -8.91
N LEU A 276 -5.30 22.30 -8.09
CA LEU A 276 -5.50 23.22 -6.95
C LEU A 276 -5.87 24.63 -7.41
N HIS A 277 -5.21 25.13 -8.45
CA HIS A 277 -5.56 26.42 -9.05
C HIS A 277 -7.01 26.44 -9.53
N ARG A 278 -7.46 25.38 -10.22
CA ARG A 278 -8.84 25.28 -10.69
C ARG A 278 -9.84 25.34 -9.53
N LEU A 279 -9.58 24.57 -8.46
CA LEU A 279 -10.42 24.59 -7.26
C LEU A 279 -10.49 26.00 -6.64
N GLN A 280 -9.36 26.70 -6.57
CA GLN A 280 -9.31 28.07 -6.05
C GLN A 280 -10.06 29.07 -6.94
N THR A 281 -9.97 28.94 -8.27
CA THR A 281 -10.60 29.89 -9.19
C THR A 281 -12.09 29.67 -9.39
N THR A 282 -12.55 28.41 -9.36
CA THR A 282 -13.95 28.07 -9.65
C THR A 282 -14.78 27.97 -8.37
N GLY A 283 -14.16 27.79 -7.20
CA GLY A 283 -14.84 27.37 -5.97
C GLY A 283 -14.98 25.85 -5.92
N ALA A 284 -14.96 25.23 -4.73
CA ALA A 284 -15.00 23.77 -4.64
C ALA A 284 -16.40 23.23 -4.95
N ASP A 285 -17.47 23.96 -4.59
CA ASP A 285 -18.87 23.61 -4.91
C ASP A 285 -19.17 23.51 -6.41
N ALA A 286 -18.46 24.28 -7.23
CA ALA A 286 -18.65 24.33 -8.67
C ALA A 286 -17.79 23.31 -9.43
N VAL A 287 -16.95 22.54 -8.72
CA VAL A 287 -16.11 21.49 -9.29
C VAL A 287 -16.75 20.13 -9.04
N ASP A 288 -16.72 19.27 -10.06
CA ASP A 288 -17.19 17.89 -9.94
C ASP A 288 -16.58 17.18 -8.71
N PRO A 289 -17.39 16.52 -7.86
CA PRO A 289 -16.90 15.83 -6.66
C PRO A 289 -15.80 14.81 -6.95
N GLY A 290 -15.83 14.15 -8.11
CA GLY A 290 -14.77 13.23 -8.54
C GLY A 290 -13.44 13.94 -8.75
N GLN A 291 -13.46 15.12 -9.37
CA GLN A 291 -12.27 15.95 -9.57
C GLN A 291 -11.70 16.47 -8.24
N LEU A 292 -12.55 16.84 -7.29
CA LEU A 292 -12.12 17.20 -5.94
C LEU A 292 -11.41 16.03 -5.24
N GLN A 293 -12.00 14.82 -5.29
CA GLN A 293 -11.39 13.61 -4.71
C GLN A 293 -10.04 13.28 -5.36
N ILE A 294 -9.92 13.44 -6.68
CA ILE A 294 -8.66 13.27 -7.40
C ILE A 294 -7.61 14.26 -6.90
N ALA A 295 -7.96 15.54 -6.78
CA ALA A 295 -7.05 16.58 -6.28
C ALA A 295 -6.60 16.29 -4.83
N GLN A 296 -7.53 15.90 -3.96
CA GLN A 296 -7.23 15.48 -2.58
C GLN A 296 -6.25 14.31 -2.54
N GLY A 297 -6.45 13.28 -3.38
CA GLY A 297 -5.54 12.14 -3.47
C GLY A 297 -4.13 12.52 -3.94
N HIS A 298 -4.04 13.38 -4.95
CA HIS A 298 -2.74 13.89 -5.42
C HIS A 298 -2.03 14.74 -4.36
N LEU A 299 -2.76 15.58 -3.63
CA LEU A 299 -2.21 16.41 -2.57
C LEU A 299 -1.78 15.56 -1.37
N ALA A 300 -2.57 14.57 -0.97
CA ALA A 300 -2.22 13.64 0.09
C ALA A 300 -0.93 12.88 -0.21
N LEU A 301 -0.75 12.40 -1.45
CA LEU A 301 0.50 11.80 -1.89
C LEU A 301 1.66 12.80 -1.86
N ALA A 302 1.44 14.03 -2.32
CA ALA A 302 2.47 15.06 -2.34
C ALA A 302 2.95 15.41 -0.92
N HIS A 303 2.01 15.59 0.00
CA HIS A 303 2.28 15.80 1.41
C HIS A 303 2.95 14.58 2.06
N PHE A 304 2.57 13.36 1.69
CA PHE A 304 3.24 12.15 2.17
C PHE A 304 4.72 12.07 1.74
N VAL A 305 5.04 12.57 0.54
CA VAL A 305 6.41 12.56 -0.02
C VAL A 305 7.26 13.70 0.55
N ASP A 306 6.68 14.90 0.68
CA ASP A 306 7.38 16.12 1.08
C ASP A 306 6.45 16.96 1.99
N PRO A 307 6.33 16.59 3.29
CA PRO A 307 5.32 17.16 4.17
C PRO A 307 5.45 18.66 4.35
N GLU A 308 6.69 19.14 4.55
CA GLU A 308 7.01 20.55 4.77
C GLU A 308 6.62 21.41 3.56
N ARG A 309 6.93 20.93 2.36
CA ARG A 309 6.67 21.67 1.12
C ARG A 309 5.18 21.85 0.84
N PHE A 310 4.36 20.83 1.09
CA PHE A 310 2.94 20.81 0.72
C PHE A 310 1.99 21.13 1.87
N GLN A 311 2.52 21.51 3.04
CA GLN A 311 1.69 21.82 4.21
C GLN A 311 0.77 23.02 3.96
N ALA A 312 1.24 24.04 3.25
CA ALA A 312 0.46 25.24 2.93
C ALA A 312 -0.72 24.90 2.02
N GLU A 313 -0.52 24.12 0.96
CA GLU A 313 -1.58 23.67 0.06
C GLU A 313 -2.61 22.79 0.77
N CYS A 314 -2.18 21.93 1.71
CA CYS A 314 -3.09 21.16 2.56
C CYS A 314 -3.99 22.06 3.41
N ARG A 315 -3.43 23.11 4.03
CA ARG A 315 -4.21 24.09 4.81
C ARG A 315 -5.17 24.85 3.92
N ALA A 316 -4.70 25.38 2.79
CA ALA A 316 -5.52 26.13 1.84
C ALA A 316 -6.71 25.32 1.32
N LEU A 317 -6.51 24.04 0.98
CA LEU A 317 -7.62 23.17 0.56
C LEU A 317 -8.59 22.89 1.71
N ALA A 318 -8.09 22.66 2.93
CA ALA A 318 -8.95 22.46 4.10
C ALA A 318 -9.76 23.71 4.46
N ASP A 319 -9.20 24.90 4.26
CA ASP A 319 -9.88 26.18 4.48
C ASP A 319 -10.97 26.41 3.44
N LEU A 320 -10.69 26.12 2.16
CA LEU A 320 -11.67 26.17 1.07
C LEU A 320 -12.89 25.30 1.39
N LEU A 321 -12.66 24.05 1.80
CA LEU A 321 -13.73 23.10 2.14
C LEU A 321 -14.48 23.45 3.44
N ARG A 322 -13.87 24.22 4.35
CA ARG A 322 -14.50 24.67 5.60
C ARG A 322 -15.29 25.97 5.42
N GLY A 323 -14.82 26.87 4.55
CA GLY A 323 -15.54 28.10 4.18
C GLY A 323 -16.87 27.84 3.48
N GLU A 324 -17.06 26.62 2.95
CA GLU A 324 -18.30 26.12 2.36
C GLU A 324 -19.26 25.49 3.41
N ALA A 325 -18.85 25.33 4.67
CA ALA A 325 -19.67 24.74 5.74
C ALA A 325 -20.40 25.78 6.62
N SER A 326 -20.87 26.88 6.05
CA SER A 326 -21.73 27.85 6.75
C SER A 326 -23.12 27.91 6.09
N PRO A 327 -24.13 27.17 6.59
CA PRO A 327 -25.50 27.38 6.16
C PRO A 327 -26.05 28.67 6.81
N GLN A 328 -26.51 29.58 5.96
CA GLN A 328 -27.48 30.65 6.19
C GLN A 328 -27.75 31.06 7.65
N ALA A 329 -27.23 32.22 8.02
CA ALA A 329 -27.90 33.08 8.97
C ALA A 329 -29.21 33.57 8.33
N ASP A 330 -30.33 32.97 8.72
CA ASP A 330 -31.66 33.58 8.60
C ASP A 330 -32.54 33.02 9.73
N THR A 331 -32.31 33.53 10.94
CA THR A 331 -33.37 33.58 11.95
C THR A 331 -34.10 34.91 11.75
N PRO A 332 -35.35 34.94 11.25
CA PRO A 332 -36.15 36.14 11.33
C PRO A 332 -36.43 36.43 12.81
N ASN A 333 -36.04 37.63 13.19
CA ASN A 333 -36.26 38.26 14.49
C ASN A 333 -37.75 38.12 14.90
N PRO A 334 -38.09 37.66 16.13
CA PRO A 334 -39.47 37.69 16.58
C PRO A 334 -39.87 39.14 16.86
N THR A 335 -40.59 39.74 15.91
CA THR A 335 -41.25 41.02 16.08
C THR A 335 -42.28 40.89 17.20
N VAL A 336 -41.97 41.57 18.30
CA VAL A 336 -42.86 42.18 19.30
C VAL A 336 -44.35 41.85 19.13
N CYS A 337 -44.87 40.99 20.00
CA CYS A 337 -46.29 40.94 20.33
C CYS A 337 -46.69 42.27 21.00
N THR A 338 -47.44 43.11 20.30
CA THR A 338 -48.27 44.14 20.95
C THR A 338 -49.61 43.52 21.38
N PRO A 339 -50.07 43.74 22.63
CA PRO A 339 -51.39 43.31 23.06
C PRO A 339 -52.45 44.26 22.49
N ILE A 340 -53.46 43.71 21.82
CA ILE A 340 -54.69 44.44 21.48
C ILE A 340 -55.61 44.31 22.69
N ASP A 341 -55.72 45.40 23.45
CA ASP A 341 -56.73 45.59 24.47
C ASP A 341 -58.14 45.66 23.86
N LYS A 342 -59.08 45.05 24.57
CA LYS A 342 -60.53 45.13 24.31
C LYS A 342 -61.11 46.36 25.01
N LYS A 343 -62.16 46.91 24.37
CA LYS A 343 -63.17 47.91 24.82
C LYS A 343 -62.75 49.38 24.63
N VAL A 344 -63.47 50.18 23.83
CA VAL A 344 -64.88 50.63 23.95
C VAL A 344 -65.05 51.45 25.24
N ASP A 345 -64.77 52.75 25.16
CA ASP A 345 -65.77 53.85 25.10
C ASP A 345 -65.08 55.15 24.65
#